data_AF-A0A9E1WFQ8-F1
#
_entry.id   AF-A0A9E1WFQ8-F1
#
_cell.length_a   1.000
_cell.length_b   1.000
_cell.length_c   1.000
_cell.angle_alpha   90.00
_cell.angle_beta   90.00
_cell.angle_gamma   90.00
#
_symmetry.space_group_name_H-M   'P 1'
#
loop_
_entity.id
_entity.type
_entity.pdbx_description
1 polymer ?
#
loop_
_entity_poly.entity_id
_entity_poly.type
_entity_poly.pdbx_seq_one_letter_code
_entity_poly.pdbx_strand_id
1 'polypeptide(L)' 'MSKTKSAFFCQDCGHESPKWLGKCPGCHSWYTLIEEIKV' A
#
# COMPACT_ATOMS: atom_id res chain seq x y z
N MET A 1 -13.68 -2.00 -19.91
CA MET A 1 -12.43 -2.54 -19.34
C MET A 1 -11.85 -1.55 -18.34
N SER A 2 -12.35 -1.60 -17.11
CA SER A 2 -11.89 -0.71 -16.03
C SER A 2 -10.45 -1.06 -15.68
N LYS A 3 -9.52 -0.10 -15.77
CA LYS A 3 -8.13 -0.29 -15.36
C LYS A 3 -8.12 -0.74 -13.91
N THR A 4 -7.80 -2.01 -13.67
CA THR A 4 -7.50 -2.54 -12.35
C THR A 4 -6.41 -1.66 -11.73
N LYS A 5 -6.74 -0.92 -10.67
CA LYS A 5 -5.76 -0.09 -9.95
C LYS A 5 -5.31 -0.88 -8.74
N SER A 6 -4.02 -1.22 -8.69
CA SER A 6 -3.38 -1.68 -7.48
C SER A 6 -2.95 -0.50 -6.62
N ALA A 7 -3.07 -0.65 -5.31
CA ALA A 7 -2.58 0.30 -4.31
C ALA A 7 -1.96 -0.46 -3.13
N PHE A 8 -0.98 0.13 -2.48
CA PHE A 8 -0.26 -0.46 -1.36
C PHE A 8 -0.79 0.09 -0.04
N PHE A 9 -1.25 -0.79 0.84
CA PHE A 9 -1.79 -0.44 2.16
C PHE A 9 -0.87 -0.92 3.26
N CYS A 10 -0.58 -0.05 4.22
CA CYS A 10 0.16 -0.43 5.41
C CYS A 10 -0.75 -1.14 6.41
N GLN A 11 -0.46 -2.38 6.77
CA GLN A 11 -1.24 -3.13 7.77
C GLN A 11 -1.09 -2.61 9.21
N ASP A 12 -0.04 -1.86 9.50
CA ASP A 12 0.21 -1.31 10.85
C ASP A 12 -0.58 -0.02 11.12
N CYS A 13 -0.67 0.86 10.13
CA CYS A 13 -1.25 2.21 10.31
C CYS A 13 -2.35 2.56 9.30
N GLY A 14 -2.62 1.71 8.31
CA GLY A 14 -3.62 1.97 7.27
C GLY A 14 -3.19 2.94 6.18
N HIS A 15 -1.93 3.38 6.16
CA HIS A 15 -1.45 4.31 5.13
C HIS A 15 -1.48 3.70 3.73
N GLU A 16 -2.10 4.41 2.77
CA GLU A 16 -2.15 3.99 1.37
C GLU A 16 -1.10 4.70 0.51
N SER A 17 -0.44 3.95 -0.39
CA SER A 17 0.51 4.48 -1.36
C SER A 17 0.28 3.86 -2.73
N PRO A 18 0.39 4.63 -3.82
CA PRO A 18 0.19 4.13 -5.18
C PRO A 18 1.34 3.25 -5.70
N LYS A 19 2.42 3.09 -4.91
CA LYS A 19 3.59 2.26 -5.24
C LYS A 19 4.22 1.68 -3.98
N TRP A 20 4.91 0.55 -4.11
CA TRP A 20 5.67 -0.04 -3.01
C TRP A 20 6.85 0.87 -2.63
N LEU A 21 6.89 1.32 -1.38
CA LEU A 21 7.95 2.19 -0.86
C LEU A 21 9.00 1.46 0.00
N GLY A 22 8.77 0.18 0.35
CA GLY A 22 9.64 -0.61 1.22
C GLY A 22 9.42 -0.31 2.70
N LYS A 23 9.36 0.98 3.00
CA LYS A 23 9.06 1.54 4.31
C LYS A 23 7.75 2.32 4.25
N CYS A 24 6.86 2.10 5.20
CA CYS A 24 5.66 2.91 5.33
C CYS A 24 6.02 4.36 5.72
N PRO A 25 5.57 5.40 5.00
CA PRO A 25 5.82 6.80 5.38
C PRO A 25 4.95 7.27 6.54
N GLY A 26 3.89 6.53 6.92
CA GLY A 26 3.03 6.85 8.07
C GLY A 26 3.63 6.38 9.39
N CYS A 27 3.92 5.07 9.52
CA CYS A 27 4.43 4.48 10.76
C CYS A 27 5.93 4.15 10.75
N HIS A 28 6.63 4.39 9.64
CA HIS A 28 8.05 4.05 9.47
C HIS A 28 8.39 2.55 9.57
N SER A 29 7.39 1.66 9.62
CA SER A 29 7.58 0.22 9.62
C SER A 29 8.00 -0.31 8.25
N TRP A 30 8.83 -1.35 8.26
CA TRP A 30 9.25 -2.09 7.09
C TRP A 30 8.39 -3.35 6.96
N TYR A 31 8.20 -3.86 5.74
CA TYR A 31 7.43 -5.08 5.46
C TYR A 31 5.93 -5.05 5.82
N THR A 32 5.37 -3.87 6.06
CA THR A 32 3.93 -3.71 6.38
C THR A 32 3.08 -3.26 5.21
N LEU A 33 3.68 -2.87 4.08
CA LEU A 33 2.97 -2.45 2.86
C LEU A 33 2.53 -3.67 2.05
N ILE A 34 1.22 -3.87 1.94
CA ILE A 34 0.57 -4.96 1.20
C ILE A 34 -0.10 -4.38 -0.05
N GLU A 35 0.04 -5.03 -1.19
CA GLU A 35 -0.68 -4.65 -2.40
C GLU A 35 -2.14 -5.15 -2.34
N GLU A 36 -3.09 -4.24 -2.49
CA GLU A 36 -4.51 -4.55 -2.70
C GLU A 36 -4.96 -4.13 -4.10
N ILE A 37 -5.71 -5.03 -4.71
CA ILE A 37 -6.32 -4.83 -6.01
C ILE A 37 -7.70 -4.19 -5.77
N LYS A 38 -7.82 -2.88 -6.01
CA LYS A 38 -9.13 -2.22 -6.01
C LYS A 38 -9.80 -2.52 -7.35
N VAL A 39 -10.76 -3.44 -7.32
CA VAL A 39 -11.63 -3.84 -8.45
C VAL A 39 -12.63 -2.75 -8.81
#